data_AF-A0AA39WUI4-F1
#
_entry.id   AF-A0AA39WUI4-F1
#
_cell.length_a   1.000
_cell.length_b   1.000
_cell.length_c   1.000
_cell.angle_alpha   90.00
_cell.angle_beta   90.00
_cell.angle_gamma   90.00
#
_symmetry.space_group_name_H-M   'P 1'
#
loop_
_entity.id
_entity.type
_entity.pdbx_description
1 polymer ?
#
loop_
_entity_poly.entity_id
_entity_poly.type
_entity_poly.pdbx_seq_one_letter_code
_entity_poly.pdbx_strand_id
1 'polypeptide(L)'
;MTVTASGRNCTNIAYPKIMQPNKERQRKIRNELHRSFPKAGSPELELWEQNQTSSPLLKLPAELRNKIYNLVLSVGQINVCHKRWAHRAHTRPGTTQRYYETIEGGFWCRILPAEVDPWRPSQTAILPPRASHSSRLAIDHYPPVEPPPRGMTLLSPVCRQLYHETALLPYALNAWSFESTWVMDRYVMKEKRLPMPQRRAIRILYSQQVLTAAVEKFFGGLEVILLSGGTKMTKHVIESDPESAGRRTVMWEVEPYRWK
;
A
#
# COMPACT_ATOMS: atom_id res chain seq x y z
N MET A 1 35.64 13.64 -51.74
CA MET A 1 35.26 13.63 -50.31
C MET A 1 33.87 13.00 -50.19
N THR A 2 33.81 11.74 -49.78
CA THR A 2 32.55 11.01 -49.54
C THR A 2 32.93 9.77 -48.74
N VAL A 3 32.64 9.77 -47.43
CA VAL A 3 32.87 8.61 -46.56
C VAL A 3 31.53 8.02 -46.18
N THR A 4 31.26 6.82 -46.68
CA THR A 4 30.06 6.04 -46.38
C THR A 4 30.11 5.50 -44.94
N ALA A 5 29.13 5.87 -44.11
CA ALA A 5 29.04 5.37 -42.75
C ALA A 5 28.48 3.93 -42.72
N SER A 6 29.27 2.97 -42.25
CA SER A 6 28.79 1.61 -41.99
C SER A 6 28.01 1.56 -40.66
N GLY A 7 26.72 1.23 -40.74
CA GLY A 7 25.90 1.01 -39.55
C GLY A 7 26.43 -0.19 -38.75
N ARG A 8 26.86 0.04 -37.50
CA ARG A 8 27.23 -1.04 -36.58
C ARG A 8 25.97 -1.66 -35.97
N ASN A 9 25.89 -2.98 -36.00
CA ASN A 9 24.81 -3.76 -35.37
C ASN A 9 24.76 -3.47 -33.86
N CYS A 10 23.68 -2.84 -33.40
CA CYS A 10 23.33 -2.84 -31.98
C CYS A 10 22.80 -4.22 -31.60
N THR A 11 23.60 -5.01 -30.89
CA THR A 11 23.18 -6.28 -30.32
C THR A 11 22.10 -6.06 -29.25
N ASN A 12 20.96 -6.74 -29.40
CA ASN A 12 19.92 -6.77 -28.37
C ASN A 12 20.47 -7.44 -27.11
N ILE A 13 20.82 -6.64 -26.10
CA ILE A 13 21.08 -7.14 -24.75
C ILE A 13 19.73 -7.53 -24.15
N ALA A 14 19.36 -8.80 -24.34
CA ALA A 14 18.18 -9.38 -23.74
C ALA A 14 18.37 -9.46 -22.22
N TYR A 15 17.80 -8.50 -21.49
CA TYR A 15 17.70 -8.61 -20.03
C TYR A 15 16.96 -9.91 -19.69
N PRO A 16 17.55 -10.81 -18.88
CA PRO A 16 16.89 -12.06 -18.53
C PRO A 16 15.60 -11.73 -17.79
N LYS A 17 14.47 -12.32 -18.23
CA LYS A 17 13.22 -12.29 -17.47
C LYS A 17 13.52 -12.83 -16.08
N ILE A 18 13.53 -11.95 -15.07
CA ILE A 18 13.72 -12.33 -13.67
C ILE A 18 12.59 -13.30 -13.35
N MET A 19 12.93 -14.59 -13.25
CA MET A 19 11.96 -15.66 -13.10
C MET A 19 11.33 -15.52 -11.72
N GLN A 20 10.14 -14.90 -11.68
CA GLN A 20 9.47 -14.63 -10.41
C GLN A 20 9.31 -15.96 -9.67
N PRO A 21 9.86 -16.12 -8.45
CA PRO A 21 9.76 -17.37 -7.73
C PRO A 21 8.29 -17.74 -7.54
N ASN A 22 7.95 -19.03 -7.59
CA ASN A 22 6.55 -19.45 -7.43
C ASN A 22 5.99 -18.98 -6.06
N LYS A 23 4.66 -18.96 -5.91
CA LYS A 23 3.99 -18.46 -4.68
C LYS A 23 4.49 -19.15 -3.39
N GLU A 24 4.89 -20.41 -3.46
CA GLU A 24 5.44 -21.15 -2.32
C GLU A 24 6.89 -20.75 -2.00
N ARG A 25 7.74 -20.56 -3.01
CA ARG A 25 9.11 -20.09 -2.86
C ARG A 25 9.14 -18.64 -2.37
N GLN A 26 8.25 -17.78 -2.87
CA GLN A 26 8.01 -16.44 -2.30
C GLN A 26 7.57 -16.54 -0.82
N ARG A 27 6.66 -17.46 -0.48
CA ARG A 27 6.21 -17.68 0.89
C ARG A 27 7.34 -18.19 1.79
N LYS A 28 8.18 -19.12 1.33
CA LYS A 28 9.36 -19.62 2.06
C LYS A 28 10.38 -18.50 2.30
N ILE A 29 10.82 -17.81 1.25
CA ILE A 29 11.77 -16.67 1.35
C ILE A 29 11.23 -15.60 2.32
N ARG A 30 9.96 -15.21 2.19
CA ARG A 30 9.32 -14.25 3.11
C ARG A 30 9.31 -14.76 4.56
N ASN A 31 8.95 -16.03 4.77
CA ASN A 31 8.93 -16.63 6.10
C ASN A 31 10.33 -16.76 6.72
N GLU A 32 11.35 -17.09 5.94
CA GLU A 32 12.75 -17.19 6.38
C GLU A 32 13.30 -15.82 6.74
N LEU A 33 13.12 -14.82 5.87
CA LEU A 33 13.49 -13.42 6.15
C LEU A 33 12.93 -12.96 7.49
N HIS A 34 11.63 -13.18 7.74
CA HIS A 34 10.94 -12.84 8.99
C HIS A 34 11.46 -13.54 10.26
N ARG A 35 12.14 -14.69 10.19
CA ARG A 35 12.25 -15.59 11.37
C ARG A 35 13.63 -15.82 11.99
N SER A 36 14.76 -15.67 11.28
CA SER A 36 15.98 -16.44 11.64
C SER A 36 17.32 -15.73 11.90
N PHE A 37 17.48 -14.43 11.59
CA PHE A 37 18.81 -13.81 11.32
C PHE A 37 19.63 -14.51 10.21
N PRO A 38 20.71 -13.91 9.66
CA PRO A 38 21.67 -14.62 8.82
C PRO A 38 22.30 -15.80 9.59
N LYS A 39 22.75 -16.84 8.88
CA LYS A 39 23.44 -17.97 9.55
C LYS A 39 24.91 -17.59 9.79
N ALA A 40 25.50 -18.11 10.87
CA ALA A 40 26.94 -17.97 11.11
C ALA A 40 27.74 -18.48 9.89
N GLY A 41 28.70 -17.67 9.43
CA GLY A 41 29.52 -17.97 8.25
C GLY A 41 28.80 -17.90 6.90
N SER A 42 27.63 -17.26 6.80
CA SER A 42 26.96 -17.02 5.51
C SER A 42 27.31 -15.63 4.94
N PRO A 43 27.35 -15.44 3.62
CA PRO A 43 27.70 -14.15 3.02
C PRO A 43 26.69 -13.05 3.38
N GLU A 44 25.45 -13.41 3.72
CA GLU A 44 24.45 -12.47 4.23
C GLU A 44 24.77 -11.97 5.65
N LEU A 45 25.57 -12.69 6.45
CA LEU A 45 26.07 -12.22 7.74
C LEU A 45 27.22 -11.23 7.53
N GLU A 46 28.19 -11.55 6.68
CA GLU A 46 29.28 -10.63 6.31
C GLU A 46 28.73 -9.32 5.76
N LEU A 47 27.77 -9.39 4.84
CA LEU A 47 27.05 -8.21 4.35
C LEU A 47 26.28 -7.47 5.46
N TRP A 48 25.74 -8.17 6.46
CA TRP A 48 25.04 -7.52 7.59
C TRP A 48 26.03 -6.76 8.51
N GLU A 49 27.19 -7.34 8.78
CA GLU A 49 28.27 -6.72 9.57
C GLU A 49 28.89 -5.52 8.82
N GLN A 50 29.22 -5.70 7.54
CA GLN A 50 29.66 -4.60 6.66
C GLN A 50 28.62 -3.48 6.58
N ASN A 51 27.33 -3.81 6.60
CA ASN A 51 26.27 -2.82 6.63
C ASN A 51 26.26 -2.00 7.93
N GLN A 52 26.63 -2.57 9.09
CA GLN A 52 26.76 -1.78 10.33
C GLN A 52 27.94 -0.79 10.24
N THR A 53 29.04 -1.19 9.61
CA THR A 53 30.30 -0.42 9.58
C THR A 53 30.46 0.51 8.39
N SER A 54 29.65 0.35 7.34
CA SER A 54 29.67 1.20 6.14
C SER A 54 28.45 2.11 6.00
N SER A 55 27.23 1.63 6.30
CA SER A 55 25.99 2.39 6.03
C SER A 55 25.83 3.57 6.98
N PRO A 56 25.73 4.82 6.47
CA PRO A 56 25.49 5.99 7.31
C PRO A 56 24.21 5.89 8.13
N LEU A 57 23.17 5.23 7.61
CA LEU A 57 21.88 5.06 8.30
C LEU A 57 21.97 4.02 9.42
N LEU A 58 22.63 2.89 9.20
CA LEU A 58 22.67 1.79 10.17
C LEU A 58 23.66 2.04 11.31
N LYS A 59 24.67 2.89 11.10
CA LYS A 59 25.54 3.44 12.17
C LYS A 59 24.80 4.27 13.21
N LEU A 60 23.67 4.89 12.85
CA LEU A 60 22.94 5.74 13.78
C LEU A 60 22.30 4.90 14.90
N PRO A 61 22.26 5.40 16.15
CA PRO A 61 21.43 4.82 17.21
C PRO A 61 19.97 4.61 16.77
N ALA A 62 19.32 3.58 17.33
CA ALA A 62 17.98 3.17 16.92
C ALA A 62 16.94 4.29 17.06
N GLU A 63 17.11 5.20 18.01
CA GLU A 63 16.28 6.37 18.24
C GLU A 63 16.31 7.34 17.05
N LEU A 64 17.49 7.55 16.46
CA LEU A 64 17.65 8.40 15.28
C LEU A 64 17.12 7.69 14.02
N ARG A 65 17.35 6.37 13.88
CA ARG A 65 16.75 5.58 12.81
C ARG A 65 15.21 5.64 12.86
N ASN A 66 14.63 5.46 14.03
CA ASN A 66 13.18 5.56 14.24
C ASN A 66 12.62 6.96 13.91
N LYS A 67 13.34 8.04 14.26
CA LYS A 67 12.97 9.41 13.82
C LYS A 67 12.97 9.55 12.31
N ILE A 68 14.00 9.04 11.62
CA ILE A 68 14.08 9.04 10.15
C ILE A 68 12.94 8.21 9.55
N TYR A 69 12.67 7.01 10.06
CA TYR A 69 11.59 6.16 9.59
C TYR A 69 10.21 6.83 9.76
N ASN A 70 9.98 7.52 10.88
CA ASN A 70 8.73 8.25 11.09
C ASN A 70 8.53 9.35 10.03
N LEU A 71 9.58 10.12 9.72
CA LEU A 71 9.53 11.17 8.70
C LEU A 71 9.35 10.63 7.27
N VAL A 72 9.94 9.47 6.95
CA VAL A 72 9.89 8.90 5.58
C VAL A 72 8.64 8.04 5.36
N LEU A 73 8.12 7.39 6.39
CA LEU A 73 7.05 6.39 6.28
C LEU A 73 5.69 6.89 6.79
N SER A 74 5.61 8.04 7.46
CA SER A 74 4.34 8.72 7.73
C SER A 74 3.98 9.61 6.54
N VAL A 75 3.16 9.06 5.64
CA VAL A 75 2.68 9.70 4.40
C VAL A 75 1.22 10.16 4.52
N GLY A 76 0.67 10.18 5.75
CA GLY A 76 -0.72 10.50 6.04
C GLY A 76 -1.63 9.29 5.85
N GLN A 77 -2.10 9.08 4.63
CA GLN A 77 -3.13 8.08 4.34
C GLN A 77 -2.79 7.20 3.13
N ILE A 78 -2.98 5.89 3.29
CA ILE A 78 -2.83 4.89 2.24
C ILE A 78 -4.22 4.46 1.78
N ASN A 79 -4.57 4.75 0.52
CA ASN A 79 -5.84 4.32 -0.09
C ASN A 79 -5.64 3.18 -1.08
N VAL A 80 -6.16 2.01 -0.74
CA VAL A 80 -6.12 0.81 -1.57
C VAL A 80 -7.27 0.85 -2.59
N CYS A 81 -6.92 0.77 -3.87
CA CYS A 81 -7.85 0.80 -5.01
C CYS A 81 -7.77 -0.53 -5.79
N HIS A 82 -8.77 -0.85 -6.62
CA HIS A 82 -8.78 -2.07 -7.43
C HIS A 82 -9.42 -1.93 -8.82
N LYS A 83 -8.64 -2.24 -9.86
CA LYS A 83 -9.04 -2.28 -11.28
C LYS A 83 -9.31 -3.73 -11.66
N ARG A 84 -10.48 -3.98 -12.23
CA ARG A 84 -10.79 -5.28 -12.83
C ARG A 84 -9.90 -5.47 -14.06
N TRP A 85 -9.46 -6.71 -14.29
CA TRP A 85 -8.86 -7.10 -15.56
C TRP A 85 -9.88 -6.82 -16.68
N ALA A 86 -9.43 -6.18 -17.75
CA ALA A 86 -10.29 -5.80 -18.87
C ALA A 86 -9.61 -6.13 -20.19
N HIS A 87 -10.39 -6.63 -21.14
CA HIS A 87 -9.93 -6.85 -22.51
C HIS A 87 -10.62 -5.83 -23.40
N ARG A 88 -9.85 -4.89 -23.95
CA ARG A 88 -10.37 -3.89 -24.89
C ARG A 88 -10.22 -4.44 -26.31
N ALA A 89 -11.35 -4.68 -26.97
CA ALA A 89 -11.36 -5.01 -28.39
C ALA A 89 -11.01 -3.75 -29.19
N HIS A 90 -9.98 -3.85 -30.03
CA HIS A 90 -9.58 -2.83 -30.98
C HIS A 90 -9.77 -3.36 -32.40
N THR A 91 -10.14 -2.48 -33.32
CA THR A 91 -10.18 -2.76 -34.76
C THR A 91 -9.10 -1.91 -35.42
N ARG A 92 -8.21 -2.53 -36.19
CA ARG A 92 -7.16 -1.81 -36.91
C ARG A 92 -7.79 -0.93 -38.00
N PRO A 93 -7.48 0.37 -38.11
CA PRO A 93 -8.03 1.25 -39.13
C PRO A 93 -7.85 0.65 -40.53
N GLY A 94 -8.92 0.64 -41.33
CA GLY A 94 -8.91 0.07 -42.69
C GLY A 94 -8.95 -1.46 -42.78
N THR A 95 -9.13 -2.21 -41.69
CA THR A 95 -9.26 -3.68 -41.74
C THR A 95 -10.33 -4.23 -40.80
N THR A 96 -10.91 -5.38 -41.15
CA THR A 96 -11.90 -6.08 -40.31
C THR A 96 -11.26 -6.83 -39.13
N GLN A 97 -9.92 -6.87 -39.05
CA GLN A 97 -9.21 -7.65 -38.05
C GLN A 97 -9.31 -7.00 -36.66
N ARG A 98 -9.93 -7.72 -35.73
CA ARG A 98 -9.99 -7.37 -34.31
C ARG A 98 -8.79 -7.95 -33.58
N TYR A 99 -8.22 -7.18 -32.66
CA TYR A 99 -7.27 -7.67 -31.66
C TYR A 99 -7.72 -7.22 -30.26
N TYR A 100 -7.27 -7.93 -29.23
CA TYR A 100 -7.60 -7.61 -27.85
C TYR A 100 -6.36 -7.06 -27.14
N GLU A 101 -6.49 -5.85 -26.61
CA GLU A 101 -5.55 -5.31 -25.64
C GLU A 101 -5.97 -5.78 -24.24
N THR A 102 -5.09 -6.51 -23.55
CA THR A 102 -5.32 -6.90 -22.16
C THR A 102 -4.80 -5.78 -21.25
N ILE A 103 -5.73 -5.09 -20.60
CA ILE A 103 -5.44 -4.09 -19.59
C ILE A 103 -5.29 -4.82 -18.26
N GLU A 104 -4.06 -4.85 -17.72
CA GLU A 104 -3.78 -5.51 -16.46
C GLU A 104 -4.62 -4.89 -15.31
N GLY A 105 -5.24 -5.77 -14.54
CA GLY A 105 -6.00 -5.44 -13.35
C GLY A 105 -5.25 -5.84 -12.08
N GLY A 106 -5.71 -5.35 -10.94
CA GLY A 106 -5.10 -5.64 -9.65
C GLY A 106 -5.38 -4.55 -8.62
N PHE A 107 -4.64 -4.62 -7.52
CA PHE A 107 -4.65 -3.60 -6.48
C PHE A 107 -3.44 -2.69 -6.61
N TRP A 108 -3.63 -1.40 -6.37
CA TRP A 108 -2.56 -0.43 -6.11
C TRP A 108 -2.94 0.43 -4.91
N CYS A 109 -1.97 1.20 -4.42
CA CYS A 109 -2.20 2.22 -3.41
C CYS A 109 -2.00 3.60 -4.04
N ARG A 110 -2.84 4.56 -3.67
CA ARG A 110 -2.53 6.00 -3.79
C ARG A 110 -2.29 6.56 -2.39
N ILE A 111 -1.40 7.54 -2.28
CA ILE A 111 -1.18 8.30 -1.05
C ILE A 111 -2.15 9.48 -1.06
N LEU A 112 -2.77 9.77 0.09
CA LEU A 112 -3.65 10.93 0.31
C LEU A 112 -3.16 11.69 1.54
N PRO A 113 -3.38 13.02 1.63
CA PRO A 113 -3.19 13.76 2.87
C PRO A 113 -4.15 13.25 3.94
N ALA A 114 -3.70 13.22 5.20
CA ALA A 114 -4.47 12.63 6.30
C ALA A 114 -5.83 13.28 6.57
N GLU A 115 -6.04 14.52 6.13
CA GLU A 115 -7.25 15.31 6.43
C GLU A 115 -8.31 15.23 5.31
N VAL A 116 -7.99 14.57 4.19
CA VAL A 116 -8.83 14.49 2.99
C VAL A 116 -9.73 13.26 3.02
N ASP A 117 -11.01 13.46 2.73
CA ASP A 117 -11.98 12.39 2.52
C ASP A 117 -11.56 11.49 1.33
N PRO A 118 -11.25 10.19 1.53
CA PRO A 118 -10.79 9.30 0.47
C PRO A 118 -11.79 9.07 -0.67
N TRP A 119 -13.08 9.29 -0.41
CA TRP A 119 -14.18 9.05 -1.34
C TRP A 119 -14.73 10.33 -1.95
N ARG A 120 -14.33 11.51 -1.44
CA ARG A 120 -14.57 12.74 -2.18
C ARG A 120 -13.81 12.71 -3.50
N PRO A 121 -14.46 13.15 -4.61
CA PRO A 121 -13.76 13.43 -5.86
C PRO A 121 -12.70 14.51 -5.62
N SER A 122 -11.45 14.08 -5.45
CA SER A 122 -10.34 14.99 -5.17
C SER A 122 -10.05 15.83 -6.41
N GLN A 123 -10.32 17.14 -6.34
CA GLN A 123 -9.98 18.11 -7.39
C GLN A 123 -8.44 18.25 -7.59
N THR A 124 -7.65 17.57 -6.75
CA THR A 124 -6.18 17.56 -6.72
C THR A 124 -5.54 16.50 -7.65
N ALA A 125 -6.29 15.93 -8.58
CA ALA A 125 -5.67 15.56 -9.86
C ALA A 125 -5.36 16.88 -10.60
N ILE A 126 -4.09 17.29 -10.64
CA ILE A 126 -3.64 18.49 -11.35
C ILE A 126 -3.91 18.28 -12.85
N LEU A 127 -5.07 18.76 -13.30
CA LEU A 127 -5.40 18.87 -14.72
C LEU A 127 -4.53 19.96 -15.34
N PRO A 128 -3.88 19.72 -16.48
CA PRO A 128 -3.37 20.82 -17.28
C PRO A 128 -4.55 21.72 -17.72
N PRO A 129 -4.38 23.05 -17.77
CA PRO A 129 -5.48 23.95 -18.05
C PRO A 129 -5.95 23.83 -19.51
N ARG A 130 -7.27 23.94 -19.69
CA ARG A 130 -8.07 23.98 -20.94
C ARG A 130 -8.46 22.65 -21.59
N ALA A 131 -9.75 22.33 -21.46
CA ALA A 131 -10.61 22.24 -22.64
C ALA A 131 -11.98 22.87 -22.29
N SER A 132 -12.50 23.71 -23.19
CA SER A 132 -13.71 24.49 -22.98
C SER A 132 -14.96 23.80 -23.53
N HIS A 133 -16.04 23.87 -22.75
CA HIS A 133 -17.46 23.82 -23.15
C HIS A 133 -18.09 22.47 -23.56
N SER A 134 -19.32 22.30 -23.04
CA SER A 134 -20.40 21.43 -23.53
C SER A 134 -20.23 19.90 -23.45
N SER A 135 -20.75 19.29 -22.38
CA SER A 135 -21.64 18.12 -22.47
C SER A 135 -22.38 17.90 -21.14
N ARG A 136 -23.72 17.73 -21.20
CA ARG A 136 -24.60 17.47 -20.03
C ARG A 136 -24.83 15.97 -19.77
N LEU A 137 -23.92 15.09 -20.17
CA LEU A 137 -24.01 13.65 -20.00
C LEU A 137 -22.71 13.09 -19.41
N ALA A 138 -22.61 13.06 -18.07
CA ALA A 138 -21.45 12.54 -17.35
C ALA A 138 -21.84 11.86 -16.02
N ILE A 139 -22.70 10.85 -16.11
CA ILE A 139 -22.73 9.77 -15.11
C ILE A 139 -21.64 8.74 -15.53
N ASP A 140 -20.94 8.15 -14.58
CA ASP A 140 -20.00 7.02 -14.72
C ASP A 140 -18.63 7.20 -15.42
N HIS A 141 -18.18 8.40 -15.82
CA HIS A 141 -16.80 8.58 -16.35
C HIS A 141 -15.93 9.50 -15.49
N TYR A 142 -15.58 9.02 -14.30
CA TYR A 142 -14.30 9.41 -13.70
C TYR A 142 -13.16 8.85 -14.57
N PRO A 143 -12.19 9.66 -15.01
CA PRO A 143 -11.03 9.12 -15.72
C PRO A 143 -10.32 8.12 -14.81
N PRO A 144 -9.74 7.03 -15.34
CA PRO A 144 -8.96 6.11 -14.53
C PRO A 144 -7.82 6.92 -13.90
N VAL A 145 -7.83 7.06 -12.57
CA VAL A 145 -6.67 7.59 -11.86
C VAL A 145 -5.56 6.56 -12.06
N GLU A 146 -4.69 6.83 -13.02
CA GLU A 146 -3.57 5.94 -13.33
C GLU A 146 -2.78 5.69 -12.05
N PRO A 147 -2.33 4.45 -11.80
CA PRO A 147 -1.56 4.15 -10.60
C PRO A 147 -0.33 5.07 -10.59
N PRO A 148 -0.09 5.83 -9.51
CA PRO A 148 0.97 6.82 -9.50
C PRO A 148 2.31 6.14 -9.82
N PRO A 149 3.19 6.77 -10.64
CA PRO A 149 4.40 6.13 -11.17
C PRO A 149 5.39 5.70 -10.09
N ARG A 150 5.18 6.14 -8.84
CA ARG A 150 5.86 5.65 -7.65
C ARG A 150 4.81 5.41 -6.57
N GLY A 151 4.53 4.15 -6.29
CA GLY A 151 3.91 3.76 -5.01
C GLY A 151 4.87 4.07 -3.85
N MET A 152 4.36 4.05 -2.62
CA MET A 152 5.14 4.26 -1.40
C MET A 152 6.43 3.40 -1.41
N THR A 153 7.58 4.05 -1.39
CA THR A 153 8.89 3.39 -1.36
C THR A 153 9.13 2.79 0.02
N LEU A 154 8.76 1.51 0.17
CA LEU A 154 9.18 0.71 1.31
C LEU A 154 10.71 0.68 1.35
N LEU A 155 11.31 0.94 2.51
CA LEU A 155 12.74 0.69 2.78
C LEU A 155 13.02 -0.80 3.01
N SER A 156 11.96 -1.60 3.17
CA SER A 156 12.02 -3.03 3.46
C SER A 156 12.72 -3.93 2.40
N PRO A 157 12.77 -3.63 1.08
CA PRO A 157 13.44 -4.49 0.11
C PRO A 157 14.96 -4.20 0.01
N VAL A 158 15.50 -3.20 0.71
CA VAL A 158 16.91 -2.79 0.59
C VAL A 158 17.85 -3.75 1.32
N CYS A 159 17.58 -4.05 2.59
CA CYS A 159 18.32 -5.06 3.35
C CYS A 159 17.45 -5.69 4.44
N ARG A 160 17.87 -6.85 4.94
CA ARG A 160 17.09 -7.63 5.93
C ARG A 160 16.90 -6.90 7.26
N GLN A 161 17.85 -6.08 7.70
CA GLN A 161 17.70 -5.29 8.92
C GLN A 161 16.63 -4.20 8.75
N LEU A 162 16.72 -3.40 7.68
CA LEU A 162 15.70 -2.41 7.35
C LEU A 162 14.32 -3.05 7.18
N TYR A 163 14.25 -4.27 6.63
CA TYR A 163 13.01 -5.05 6.62
C TYR A 163 12.44 -5.26 8.03
N HIS A 164 13.24 -5.78 8.98
CA HIS A 164 12.76 -6.03 10.34
C HIS A 164 12.39 -4.75 11.09
N GLU A 165 13.17 -3.67 10.93
CA GLU A 165 12.91 -2.39 11.59
C GLU A 165 11.67 -1.66 11.01
N THR A 166 11.41 -1.80 9.70
CA THR A 166 10.37 -0.99 9.01
C THR A 166 9.12 -1.74 8.57
N ALA A 167 9.09 -3.08 8.55
CA ALA A 167 7.99 -3.87 7.95
C ALA A 167 6.58 -3.61 8.52
N LEU A 168 6.47 -3.05 9.75
CA LEU A 168 5.19 -2.69 10.38
C LEU A 168 4.92 -1.18 10.37
N LEU A 169 5.93 -0.34 10.16
CA LEU A 169 5.81 1.12 10.30
C LEU A 169 4.81 1.73 9.30
N PRO A 170 4.75 1.34 8.01
CA PRO A 170 3.73 1.87 7.10
C PRO A 170 2.29 1.52 7.48
N TYR A 171 2.10 0.49 8.31
CA TYR A 171 0.79 0.09 8.83
C TYR A 171 0.44 0.83 10.12
N ALA A 172 1.43 1.08 10.99
CA ALA A 172 1.26 1.78 12.26
C ALA A 172 1.24 3.31 12.19
N LEU A 173 1.95 3.90 11.22
CA LEU A 173 2.16 5.35 11.10
C LEU A 173 1.20 6.06 10.15
N ASN A 174 0.38 5.30 9.40
CA ASN A 174 -0.54 5.83 8.40
C ASN A 174 -1.95 5.37 8.68
N ALA A 175 -2.91 6.22 8.35
CA ALA A 175 -4.30 5.83 8.26
C ALA A 175 -4.54 5.02 6.98
N TRP A 176 -5.35 3.96 7.09
CA TRP A 176 -5.69 3.10 5.96
C TRP A 176 -7.09 3.41 5.44
N SER A 177 -7.28 3.26 4.13
CA SER A 177 -8.54 3.50 3.45
C SER A 177 -8.67 2.56 2.25
N PHE A 178 -9.90 2.35 1.81
CA PHE A 178 -10.22 1.52 0.66
C PHE A 178 -11.22 2.24 -0.23
N GLU A 179 -11.02 2.16 -1.55
CA GLU A 179 -11.89 2.74 -2.58
C GLU A 179 -13.37 2.36 -2.39
N SER A 180 -13.63 1.13 -1.94
CA SER A 180 -14.95 0.73 -1.42
C SER A 180 -14.85 -0.40 -0.40
N THR A 181 -15.96 -0.64 0.30
CA THR A 181 -16.14 -1.80 1.21
C THR A 181 -15.86 -3.14 0.51
N TRP A 182 -16.19 -3.27 -0.77
CA TRP A 182 -15.86 -4.45 -1.58
C TRP A 182 -14.35 -4.61 -1.81
N VAL A 183 -13.62 -3.51 -2.05
CA VAL A 183 -12.16 -3.53 -2.18
C VAL A 183 -11.52 -3.95 -0.86
N MET A 184 -12.01 -3.43 0.28
CA MET A 184 -11.56 -3.84 1.61
C MET A 184 -11.78 -5.34 1.86
N ASP A 185 -13.01 -5.83 1.72
CA ASP A 185 -13.33 -7.25 1.91
C ASP A 185 -12.48 -8.16 1.00
N ARG A 186 -12.36 -7.79 -0.27
CA ARG A 186 -11.54 -8.54 -1.23
C ARG A 186 -10.06 -8.55 -0.86
N TYR A 187 -9.47 -7.41 -0.50
CA TYR A 187 -8.05 -7.27 -0.18
C TYR A 187 -7.70 -7.96 1.16
N VAL A 188 -8.51 -7.72 2.19
CA VAL A 188 -8.23 -8.10 3.57
C VAL A 188 -8.72 -9.52 3.89
N MET A 189 -9.96 -9.87 3.51
CA MET A 189 -10.60 -11.12 3.91
C MET A 189 -10.42 -12.23 2.88
N LYS A 190 -10.72 -11.95 1.61
CA LYS A 190 -10.71 -12.96 0.53
C LYS A 190 -9.28 -13.28 0.05
N GLU A 191 -8.52 -12.27 -0.36
CA GLU A 191 -7.14 -12.44 -0.86
C GLU A 191 -6.08 -12.43 0.25
N LYS A 192 -6.46 -12.07 1.49
CA LYS A 192 -5.60 -12.11 2.70
C LYS A 192 -4.24 -11.43 2.50
N ARG A 193 -4.25 -10.28 1.81
CA ARG A 193 -3.03 -9.53 1.45
C ARG A 193 -2.33 -8.86 2.63
N LEU A 194 -3.00 -8.78 3.78
CA LEU A 194 -2.43 -8.31 5.05
C LEU A 194 -2.14 -9.48 6.00
N PRO A 195 -0.88 -9.96 6.08
CA PRO A 195 -0.36 -10.75 7.18
C PRO A 195 -0.78 -10.27 8.57
N MET A 196 -0.88 -11.22 9.50
CA MET A 196 -1.38 -10.96 10.86
C MET A 196 -0.64 -9.86 11.64
N PRO A 197 0.70 -9.72 11.56
CA PRO A 197 1.40 -8.59 12.18
C PRO A 197 1.01 -7.23 11.56
N GLN A 198 0.84 -7.17 10.24
CA GLN A 198 0.54 -5.93 9.52
C GLN A 198 -0.88 -5.44 9.80
N ARG A 199 -1.90 -6.32 9.73
CA ARG A 199 -3.30 -5.93 10.05
C ARG A 199 -3.47 -5.49 11.52
N ARG A 200 -2.66 -6.04 12.44
CA ARG A 200 -2.62 -5.64 13.87
C ARG A 200 -1.83 -4.37 14.12
N ALA A 201 -0.98 -3.95 13.19
CA ALA A 201 -0.30 -2.66 13.26
C ALA A 201 -1.19 -1.51 12.76
N ILE A 202 -2.23 -1.79 11.96
CA ILE A 202 -3.19 -0.76 11.51
C ILE A 202 -4.02 -0.26 12.69
N ARG A 203 -3.82 1.02 13.05
CA ARG A 203 -4.52 1.71 14.14
C ARG A 203 -5.69 2.56 13.68
N ILE A 204 -5.54 3.27 12.56
CA ILE A 204 -6.52 4.21 12.03
C ILE A 204 -7.07 3.67 10.71
N LEU A 205 -8.39 3.53 10.62
CA LEU A 205 -9.07 3.07 9.40
C LEU A 205 -10.21 4.01 9.00
N TYR A 206 -10.14 4.52 7.78
CA TYR A 206 -11.28 5.14 7.11
C TYR A 206 -12.21 4.07 6.52
N SER A 207 -13.49 4.11 6.87
CA SER A 207 -14.51 3.23 6.31
C SER A 207 -15.73 4.01 5.79
N GLN A 208 -16.35 3.52 4.71
CA GLN A 208 -17.60 4.11 4.21
C GLN A 208 -18.78 3.88 5.16
N GLN A 209 -18.72 2.82 5.97
CA GLN A 209 -19.78 2.35 6.86
C GLN A 209 -19.19 1.79 8.18
N VAL A 210 -20.01 1.63 9.21
CA VAL A 210 -19.61 0.95 10.46
C VAL A 210 -19.11 -0.46 10.14
N LEU A 211 -17.98 -0.86 10.73
CA LEU A 211 -17.41 -2.20 10.54
C LEU A 211 -18.26 -3.24 11.25
N THR A 212 -18.38 -4.44 10.66
CA THR A 212 -18.92 -5.58 11.41
C THR A 212 -17.89 -6.04 12.44
N ALA A 213 -18.35 -6.61 13.57
CA ALA A 213 -17.46 -7.12 14.63
C ALA A 213 -16.44 -8.16 14.10
N ALA A 214 -16.79 -8.91 13.05
CA ALA A 214 -15.88 -9.84 12.38
C ALA A 214 -14.72 -9.09 11.67
N VAL A 215 -15.01 -7.99 10.97
CA VAL A 215 -13.99 -7.15 10.31
C VAL A 215 -13.12 -6.45 11.36
N GLU A 216 -13.73 -5.86 12.40
CA GLU A 216 -12.99 -5.20 13.49
C GLU A 216 -12.02 -6.17 14.18
N LYS A 217 -12.51 -7.35 14.59
CA LYS A 217 -11.70 -8.42 15.20
C LYS A 217 -10.62 -8.95 14.27
N PHE A 218 -10.81 -8.87 12.95
CA PHE A 218 -9.82 -9.30 11.99
C PHE A 218 -8.62 -8.34 11.90
N PHE A 219 -8.82 -7.02 11.94
CA PHE A 219 -7.70 -6.09 12.11
C PHE A 219 -7.09 -6.26 13.51
N GLY A 220 -7.92 -6.15 14.55
CA GLY A 220 -7.55 -6.41 15.94
C GLY A 220 -6.60 -5.41 16.60
N GLY A 221 -6.06 -4.45 15.84
CA GLY A 221 -5.26 -3.32 16.33
C GLY A 221 -5.90 -1.94 16.10
N LEU A 222 -7.15 -1.89 15.63
CA LEU A 222 -7.85 -0.62 15.40
C LEU A 222 -8.09 0.12 16.71
N GLU A 223 -7.68 1.38 16.73
CA GLU A 223 -7.84 2.36 17.80
C GLU A 223 -8.83 3.46 17.37
N VAL A 224 -8.85 3.83 16.08
CA VAL A 224 -9.73 4.87 15.53
C VAL A 224 -10.35 4.40 14.21
N ILE A 225 -11.66 4.61 14.06
CA ILE A 225 -12.38 4.43 12.79
C ILE A 225 -13.00 5.77 12.39
N LEU A 226 -12.75 6.20 11.16
CA LEU A 226 -13.26 7.45 10.59
C LEU A 226 -14.27 7.12 9.48
N LEU A 227 -15.53 7.52 9.68
CA LEU A 227 -16.64 7.21 8.78
C LEU A 227 -16.86 8.33 7.75
N SER A 228 -17.18 7.94 6.51
CA SER A 228 -17.52 8.86 5.41
C SER A 228 -18.50 9.97 5.81
N GLY A 229 -19.52 9.62 6.61
CA GLY A 229 -20.56 10.54 7.11
C GLY A 229 -20.09 11.60 8.12
N GLY A 230 -18.79 11.73 8.40
CA GLY A 230 -18.26 12.73 9.34
C GLY A 230 -18.41 12.29 10.80
N THR A 231 -18.06 11.03 11.09
CA THR A 231 -18.09 10.46 12.44
C THR A 231 -16.76 9.81 12.75
N LYS A 232 -16.15 10.17 13.87
CA LYS A 232 -14.97 9.49 14.41
C LYS A 232 -15.43 8.56 15.54
N MET A 233 -14.95 7.33 15.49
CA MET A 233 -15.15 6.34 16.54
C MET A 233 -13.77 6.07 17.16
N THR A 234 -13.62 6.32 18.46
CA THR A 234 -12.37 6.10 19.20
C THR A 234 -12.56 4.92 20.16
N LYS A 235 -11.59 4.01 20.23
CA LYS A 235 -11.71 2.77 21.01
C LYS A 235 -11.18 2.94 22.43
N HIS A 236 -12.04 2.69 23.41
CA HIS A 236 -11.69 2.70 24.82
C HIS A 236 -11.79 1.29 25.40
N VAL A 237 -10.74 0.87 26.11
CA VAL A 237 -10.74 -0.36 26.90
C VAL A 237 -10.96 0.05 28.35
N ILE A 238 -12.13 -0.31 28.88
CA ILE A 238 -12.47 -0.10 30.28
C ILE A 238 -12.15 -1.41 31.02
N GLU A 239 -11.22 -1.34 31.96
CA GLU A 239 -10.98 -2.42 32.90
C GLU A 239 -12.09 -2.36 33.95
N SER A 240 -12.85 -3.46 34.08
CA SER A 240 -13.88 -3.61 35.11
C SER A 240 -13.21 -3.72 36.49
N ASP A 241 -13.91 -3.30 37.54
CA ASP A 241 -13.45 -3.40 38.94
C ASP A 241 -12.86 -4.77 39.29
N PRO A 242 -11.90 -4.84 40.23
CA PRO A 242 -11.17 -6.07 40.56
C PRO A 242 -12.05 -7.22 41.06
N GLU A 243 -13.25 -6.94 41.57
CA GLU A 243 -14.24 -7.97 41.94
C GLU A 243 -14.95 -8.61 40.72
N SER A 244 -14.94 -7.95 39.56
CA SER A 244 -15.66 -8.34 38.34
C SER A 244 -14.82 -9.17 37.35
N ALA A 245 -14.15 -10.20 37.84
CA ALA A 245 -13.58 -11.31 37.04
C ALA A 245 -12.78 -10.91 35.76
N GLY A 246 -12.03 -9.79 35.82
CA GLY A 246 -11.13 -9.34 34.74
C GLY A 246 -11.80 -9.04 33.39
N ARG A 247 -13.11 -8.74 33.38
CA ARG A 247 -13.91 -8.66 32.16
C ARG A 247 -13.75 -7.31 31.44
N ARG A 248 -12.62 -7.15 30.73
CA ARG A 248 -12.34 -5.99 29.87
C ARG A 248 -13.51 -5.69 28.92
N THR A 249 -14.13 -4.54 29.11
CA THR A 249 -15.22 -4.06 28.26
C THR A 249 -14.64 -3.08 27.24
N VAL A 250 -14.95 -3.30 25.97
CA VAL A 250 -14.53 -2.43 24.87
C VAL A 250 -15.71 -1.55 24.51
N MET A 251 -15.52 -0.24 24.55
CA MET A 251 -16.50 0.74 24.08
C MET A 251 -15.91 1.57 22.94
N TRP A 252 -16.78 2.02 22.05
CA TRP A 252 -16.45 2.99 21.01
C TRP A 252 -17.07 4.32 21.41
N GLU A 253 -16.24 5.31 21.75
CA GLU A 253 -16.68 6.70 21.87
C GLU A 253 -16.96 7.25 20.46
N VAL A 254 -18.08 7.96 20.29
CA VAL A 254 -18.55 8.43 18.98
C VAL A 254 -18.66 9.95 19.01
N GLU A 255 -17.86 10.60 18.18
CA GLU A 255 -17.71 12.06 18.12
C GLU A 255 -17.90 12.55 16.67
N PRO A 256 -18.50 13.75 16.46
CA PRO A 256 -18.64 14.32 15.12
C PRO A 256 -17.27 14.73 14.58
N TYR A 257 -16.96 14.30 13.36
CA TYR A 257 -15.71 14.61 12.69
C TYR A 257 -15.95 15.43 11.43
N ARG A 258 -15.19 16.52 11.26
CA ARG A 258 -15.22 17.33 10.05
C ARG A 258 -13.94 17.11 9.26
N TRP A 259 -14.10 16.58 8.05
CA TRP A 259 -13.12 16.69 6.98
C TRP A 259 -12.74 18.16 6.76
N LYS A 260 -11.48 18.41 6.40
CA LYS A 260 -10.99 19.76 6.06
C LYS A 260 -10.96 19.97 4.54
#